data_AF-A0A8T4MJD1-F1
#
_entry.id   AF-A0A8T4MJD1-F1
#
_cell.length_a   1.000
_cell.length_b   1.000
_cell.length_c   1.000
_cell.angle_alpha   90.00
_cell.angle_beta   90.00
_cell.angle_gamma   90.00
#
_symmetry.space_group_name_H-M   'P 1'
#
loop_
_entity.id
_entity.type
_entity.pdbx_description
1 polymer ?
#
loop_
_entity_poly.entity_id
_entity_poly.type
_entity_poly.pdbx_seq_one_letter_code
_entity_poly.pdbx_strand_id
1 'polypeptide(L)' 'MGDTYFDSKGYPRFKNSGIPVHRAVAENKIDRPLKSHEVVHHKDGDKSNFRKNNLRVTSRSHHAKIHSKYDY' A
#
# COMPACT_ATOMS: atom_id res chain seq x y z
N MET A 1 2.28 21.45 8.41
CA MET A 1 1.86 20.03 8.47
C MET A 1 1.29 19.65 7.12
N GLY A 2 2.03 18.85 6.36
CA GLY A 2 1.61 18.43 5.02
C GLY A 2 2.78 17.93 4.19
N ASP A 3 3.59 17.04 4.77
CA ASP A 3 4.78 16.47 4.13
C ASP A 3 4.41 15.40 3.11
N THR A 4 3.20 15.44 2.54
CA THR A 4 2.76 14.49 1.52
C THR A 4 2.13 15.20 0.31
N TYR A 5 2.21 14.57 -0.87
CA TYR A 5 1.56 15.00 -2.12
C TYR A 5 0.94 13.79 -2.82
N PHE A 6 -0.15 13.99 -3.57
CA PHE A 6 -0.77 12.92 -4.36
C PHE A 6 -0.01 12.72 -5.67
N ASP A 7 0.31 11.46 -5.99
CA ASP A 7 0.85 11.11 -7.31
C ASP A 7 -0.25 11.04 -8.38
N SER A 8 0.14 10.92 -9.65
CA SER A 8 -0.80 10.81 -10.77
C SER A 8 -1.71 9.57 -10.71
N LYS A 9 -1.44 8.62 -9.82
CA LYS A 9 -2.24 7.42 -9.57
C LYS A 9 -3.15 7.56 -8.33
N GLY A 10 -3.18 8.74 -7.72
CA GLY A 10 -4.00 9.05 -6.55
C GLY A 10 -3.41 8.58 -5.21
N TYR A 11 -2.14 8.17 -5.16
CA TYR A 11 -1.50 7.77 -3.91
C TYR A 11 -0.75 8.94 -3.27
N PRO A 12 -0.99 9.26 -1.99
CA PRO A 12 -0.16 10.19 -1.27
C PRO A 12 1.23 9.59 -1.05
N ARG A 13 2.24 10.43 -1.26
CA ARG A 13 3.66 10.12 -1.08
C ARG A 13 4.28 11.15 -0.15
N PHE A 14 5.24 10.73 0.66
CA PHE A 14 6.00 11.68 1.46
C PHE A 14 6.87 12.57 0.57
N LYS A 15 6.83 13.89 0.76
CA LYS A 15 7.61 14.89 0.03
C LYS A 15 9.11 14.75 0.28
N ASN A 16 9.50 14.32 1.49
CA ASN A 16 10.90 14.18 1.89
C ASN A 16 11.61 12.97 1.23
N SER A 17 10.88 11.88 0.99
CA SER A 17 11.45 10.59 0.58
C SER A 17 10.85 10.04 -0.73
N GLY A 18 9.71 10.56 -1.17
CA GLY A 18 8.97 10.05 -2.33
C GLY A 18 8.28 8.70 -2.09
N ILE A 19 8.37 8.16 -0.88
CA ILE A 19 7.81 6.86 -0.49
C ILE A 19 6.27 6.97 -0.42
N PRO A 20 5.52 6.00 -0.98
CA PRO A 20 4.07 5.95 -0.82
C PRO A 20 3.66 5.77 0.65
N VAL A 21 2.66 6.54 1.10
CA VAL A 21 2.19 6.49 2.50
C VAL A 21 1.72 5.09 2.88
N HIS A 22 0.95 4.42 2.00
CA HIS A 22 0.49 3.05 2.25
C HIS A 22 1.65 2.06 2.47
N ARG A 23 2.80 2.29 1.83
CA ARG A 23 3.98 1.45 1.98
C ARG A 23 4.57 1.61 3.38
N ALA A 24 4.81 2.85 3.80
CA ALA A 24 5.35 3.15 5.12
C ALA A 24 4.43 2.66 6.26
N VAL A 25 3.11 2.83 6.10
CA VAL A 25 2.13 2.34 7.08
C VAL A 25 2.15 0.81 7.15
N ALA A 26 2.28 0.12 6.02
CA ALA A 26 2.38 -1.33 5.98
C ALA A 26 3.70 -1.84 6.59
N GLU A 27 4.83 -1.20 6.30
CA GLU A 27 6.15 -1.51 6.88
C GLU A 27 6.16 -1.31 8.40
N ASN A 28 5.60 -0.20 8.87
CA ASN A 28 5.44 0.07 10.30
C ASN A 28 4.51 -0.94 10.99
N LYS A 29 3.53 -1.51 10.27
CA LYS A 29 2.64 -2.54 10.81
C LYS A 29 3.33 -3.89 10.99
N ILE A 30 4.22 -4.27 10.07
CA ILE A 30 4.94 -5.55 10.11
C ILE A 30 6.30 -5.46 10.82
N ASP A 31 6.64 -4.27 11.31
CA ASP A 31 7.90 -3.93 11.99
C ASP A 31 9.16 -4.32 11.19
N ARG A 32 9.07 -4.22 9.86
CA ARG A 32 10.21 -4.45 8.95
C ARG A 32 9.95 -3.83 7.58
N PRO A 33 10.99 -3.56 6.79
CA PRO A 33 10.82 -3.17 5.40
C PRO A 33 10.15 -4.27 4.57
N LEU A 34 9.37 -3.86 3.56
CA LEU A 34 8.78 -4.75 2.57
C LEU A 34 9.86 -5.34 1.69
N LYS A 35 9.81 -6.64 1.46
CA LYS A 35 10.69 -7.34 0.52
C LYS A 35 10.31 -6.96 -0.92
N SER A 36 11.25 -7.13 -1.84
CA SER A 36 11.07 -6.81 -3.27
C SER A 36 9.90 -7.54 -3.95
N HIS A 37 9.49 -8.70 -3.42
CA HIS A 37 8.38 -9.51 -3.92
C HIS A 37 7.05 -9.26 -3.19
N GLU A 38 7.05 -8.42 -2.15
CA GLU A 38 5.87 -8.06 -1.37
C GLU A 38 5.21 -6.78 -1.91
N VAL A 39 3.88 -6.75 -1.86
CA VAL A 39 3.04 -5.64 -2.26
C VAL A 39 1.99 -5.37 -1.19
N VAL A 40 1.52 -4.13 -1.13
CA VAL A 40 0.45 -3.72 -0.21
C VAL A 40 -0.88 -3.82 -0.95
N HIS A 41 -1.79 -4.60 -0.39
CA HIS A 41 -3.16 -4.76 -0.86
C HIS A 41 -4.11 -3.98 0.04
N HIS A 42 -5.04 -3.23 -0.57
CA HIS A 42 -6.13 -2.54 0.13
C HIS A 42 -7.32 -3.50 0.17
N LYS A 43 -7.76 -3.90 1.36
CA LYS A 43 -8.82 -4.91 1.52
C LYS A 43 -10.19 -4.43 1.02
N ASP A 44 -10.46 -3.14 1.12
CA ASP A 44 -11.70 -2.49 0.67
C ASP A 44 -11.66 -2.03 -0.79
N GLY A 45 -10.52 -2.20 -1.49
CA GLY A 45 -10.32 -1.68 -2.84
C GLY A 45 -10.10 -0.16 -2.93
N ASP A 46 -10.27 0.58 -1.83
CA ASP A 46 -10.09 2.02 -1.79
C ASP A 46 -8.61 2.38 -1.58
N LYS A 47 -8.01 2.91 -2.64
CA LYS A 47 -6.61 3.34 -2.71
C LYS A 47 -6.30 4.55 -1.83
N SER A 48 -7.32 5.24 -1.32
CA SER A 48 -7.19 6.39 -0.41
C SER A 48 -7.26 6.00 1.07
N ASN A 49 -7.64 4.75 1.39
CA ASN A 49 -7.79 4.29 2.77
C ASN A 49 -6.50 3.65 3.32
N PHE A 50 -5.67 4.48 3.96
CA PHE A 50 -4.37 4.08 4.54
C PHE A 50 -4.45 3.52 5.96
N ARG A 51 -5.62 3.14 6.47
CA ARG A 51 -5.73 2.56 7.83
C ARG A 51 -4.92 1.26 7.90
N LYS A 52 -4.08 1.11 8.94
CA LYS A 52 -3.26 -0.11 9.16
C LYS A 52 -4.06 -1.41 9.01
N ASN A 53 -5.32 -1.44 9.44
CA ASN A 53 -6.17 -2.62 9.37
C ASN A 53 -6.71 -2.91 7.96
N ASN A 54 -6.82 -1.88 7.12
CA ASN A 54 -7.22 -1.98 5.71
C ASN A 54 -6.07 -2.45 4.82
N LEU A 55 -4.83 -2.17 5.21
CA LEU A 55 -3.63 -2.58 4.48
C LEU A 55 -3.22 -4.02 4.84
N ARG A 56 -2.99 -4.85 3.82
CA ARG A 56 -2.44 -6.20 3.95
C ARG A 56 -1.22 -6.37 3.08
N VAL A 57 -0.11 -6.79 3.67
CA VAL A 57 1.08 -7.19 2.92
C VAL A 57 0.86 -8.58 2.32
N THR A 58 1.14 -8.73 1.04
CA THR A 58 1.02 -10.01 0.33
C THR A 58 2.07 -10.13 -0.77
N SER A 59 2.32 -11.33 -1.28
CA SER A 59 3.26 -11.53 -2.38
C SER A 59 2.63 -11.13 -3.72
N ARG A 60 3.42 -10.66 -4.70
CA ARG A 60 2.92 -10.33 -6.05
C ARG A 60 2.09 -11.45 -6.69
N SER A 61 2.54 -12.69 -6.56
CA SER A 61 1.83 -13.87 -7.07
C SER A 61 0.48 -14.09 -6.39
N HIS A 62 0.40 -13.83 -5.09
CA HIS A 62 -0.84 -13.94 -4.32
C HIS A 62 -1.77 -12.75 -4.59
N HIS A 63 -1.21 -11.55 -4.79
CA HIS A 63 -1.95 -10.37 -5.22
C HIS A 63 -2.66 -10.58 -6.57
N ALA A 64 -1.95 -11.15 -7.55
CA ALA A 64 -2.52 -11.51 -8.83
C ALA A 64 -3.66 -12.53 -8.69
N LYS A 65 -3.51 -13.52 -7.79
CA LYS A 65 -4.58 -14.49 -7.49
C LYS A 65 -5.79 -13.84 -6.82
N ILE A 66 -5.59 -12.86 -5.93
CA ILE A 66 -6.70 -12.13 -5.30
C ILE A 66 -7.51 -11.40 -6.37
N HIS A 67 -6.86 -10.61 -7.23
CA HIS A 67 -7.55 -9.87 -8.29
C HIS A 67 -8.14 -10.78 -9.37
N SER A 68 -7.49 -11.92 -9.69
CA SER A 68 -8.05 -12.89 -10.64
C SER A 68 -9.27 -13.64 -10.11
N LYS A 69 -9.43 -13.75 -8.78
CA LYS A 69 -10.51 -14.53 -8.16
C LYS A 69 -11.66 -13.65 -7.64
N TYR A 70 -11.40 -12.36 -7.46
CA TYR A 70 -12.35 -11.35 -7.01
C TYR A 70 -12.07 -10.05 -7.77
N ASP A 71 -12.44 -10.04 -9.04
CA ASP A 71 -12.66 -8.80 -9.78
C ASP A 71 -13.98 -8.23 -9.21
N TYR A 72 -13.92 -7.03 -8.62
CA TYR A 72 -15.06 -6.26 -8.15
C TYR A 72 -15.16 -5.00 -9.02
#